data_AF-A0A8J4Q8Z6-F1
#
_entry.id   AF-A0A8J4Q8Z6-F1
#
_cell.length_a   1.000
_cell.length_b   1.000
_cell.length_c   1.000
_cell.angle_alpha   90.00
_cell.angle_beta   90.00
_cell.angle_gamma   90.00
#
_symmetry.space_group_name_H-M   'P 1'
#
loop_
_entity.id
_entity.type
_entity.pdbx_description
1 polymer ?
#
loop_
_entity_poly.entity_id
_entity_poly.type
_entity_poly.pdbx_seq_one_letter_code
_entity_poly.pdbx_strand_id
1 'polypeptide(L)'
;MILGDTCTRGCWFCNVKTSQTPPQLDLNELGNVAEAIASWGLNYVVITCVDRDDLLDQGSGHFTKTVQKLKALKPNMLIEALGRFSGPTISNSPKIISCILSTKQ
;
A
#
# COMPACT_ATOMS: atom_id res chain seq x y z
N MET A 1 -1.52 5.31 5.79
CA MET A 1 -2.45 4.99 4.69
C MET A 1 -1.81 5.50 3.41
N ILE A 2 -1.74 4.67 2.37
CA ILE A 2 -1.11 5.02 1.09
C ILE A 2 -2.18 5.20 -0.01
N LEU A 3 -1.80 5.74 -1.18
CA LEU A 3 -2.70 6.11 -2.29
C LEU A 3 -3.60 7.33 -2.00
N GLY A 4 -3.21 8.14 -1.01
CA GLY A 4 -3.94 9.34 -0.58
C GLY A 4 -5.04 9.08 0.45
N ASP A 5 -5.87 10.10 0.66
CA ASP A 5 -6.92 10.15 1.69
C ASP A 5 -8.35 10.05 1.13
N THR A 6 -8.47 9.86 -0.19
CA THR A 6 -9.74 9.92 -0.92
C THR A 6 -9.95 8.63 -1.70
N CYS A 7 -11.02 7.92 -1.37
CA CYS A 7 -11.42 6.64 -1.95
C CYS A 7 -12.36 6.84 -3.14
N THR A 8 -12.24 6.01 -4.18
CA THR A 8 -13.22 5.96 -5.28
C THR A 8 -14.56 5.37 -4.82
N ARG A 9 -14.57 4.66 -3.69
CA ARG A 9 -15.76 4.01 -3.13
C ARG A 9 -16.30 4.72 -1.91
N GLY A 10 -17.63 4.72 -1.80
CA GLY A 10 -18.39 5.32 -0.69
C GLY A 10 -18.99 4.27 0.23
N CYS A 11 -18.16 3.56 0.99
CA CYS A 11 -18.65 2.60 1.98
C CYS A 11 -19.36 3.34 3.12
N TRP A 12 -20.62 3.00 3.41
CA TRP A 12 -21.45 3.72 4.40
C TRP A 12 -20.85 3.78 5.82
N PHE A 13 -20.04 2.78 6.19
CA PHE A 13 -19.38 2.72 7.50
C PHE A 13 -17.99 3.37 7.52
N CYS A 14 -17.44 3.77 6.38
CA CYS A 14 -16.04 4.20 6.26
C CYS A 14 -15.93 5.73 6.37
N ASN A 15 -15.01 6.21 7.22
CA ASN A 15 -14.80 7.64 7.46
C ASN A 15 -13.76 8.28 6.48
N VAL A 16 -13.43 7.60 5.39
CA VAL A 16 -12.51 8.11 4.36
C VAL A 16 -13.29 9.00 3.39
N LYS A 17 -12.67 10.07 2.89
CA LYS A 17 -13.30 10.94 1.90
C LYS A 17 -13.62 10.14 0.64
N THR A 18 -14.76 10.40 0.01
CA THR A 18 -15.14 9.72 -1.23
C THR A 18 -15.19 10.70 -2.39
N SER A 19 -14.54 10.34 -3.49
CA SER A 19 -14.64 11.07 -4.76
C SER A 19 -14.47 10.10 -5.92
N GLN A 20 -15.30 10.23 -6.94
CA GLN A 20 -15.14 9.46 -8.19
C GLN A 20 -13.93 9.90 -9.01
N THR A 21 -13.46 11.13 -8.79
CA THR A 21 -12.26 11.68 -9.41
C THR A 21 -11.31 12.07 -8.28
N PRO A 22 -10.61 11.10 -7.66
CA PRO A 22 -9.62 11.40 -6.63
C PRO A 22 -8.45 12.20 -7.20
N PRO A 23 -7.67 12.90 -6.35
CA PRO A 23 -6.47 13.58 -6.77
C PRO A 23 -5.44 12.64 -7.44
N GLN A 24 -4.55 13.24 -8.23
CA GLN A 24 -3.43 12.50 -8.83
C GLN A 24 -2.53 11.91 -7.74
N LEU A 25 -1.96 10.75 -8.03
CA LEU A 25 -1.10 10.03 -7.10
C LEU A 25 0.24 10.76 -6.94
N ASP A 26 0.68 10.95 -5.70
CA ASP A 26 2.00 11.50 -5.42
C ASP A 26 3.08 10.44 -5.72
N LEU A 27 3.97 10.78 -6.65
CA LEU A 27 5.10 9.92 -7.04
C LEU A 27 6.15 9.80 -5.92
N ASN A 28 6.24 10.80 -5.04
CA ASN A 28 7.18 10.83 -3.93
C ASN A 28 6.65 10.11 -2.68
N GLU A 29 5.37 9.73 -2.65
CA GLU A 29 4.73 9.03 -1.53
C GLU A 29 5.54 7.80 -1.10
N LEU A 30 6.03 7.03 -2.08
CA LEU A 30 6.84 5.82 -1.85
C LEU A 30 8.08 6.09 -0.98
N GLY A 31 8.81 7.17 -1.27
CA GLY A 31 10.01 7.54 -0.52
C GLY A 31 9.67 8.10 0.85
N ASN A 32 8.77 9.06 0.87
CA ASN A 32 8.38 9.77 2.09
C ASN A 32 7.80 8.81 3.14
N VAL A 33 6.92 7.89 2.72
CA VAL A 33 6.32 6.90 3.63
C VAL A 33 7.37 5.92 4.14
N ALA A 34 8.26 5.43 3.26
CA ALA A 34 9.27 4.46 3.66
C ALA A 34 10.29 5.05 4.65
N GLU A 35 10.75 6.27 4.38
CA GLU A 35 11.70 6.98 5.23
C GLU A 35 11.08 7.38 6.57
N ALA A 36 9.83 7.87 6.56
CA ALA A 36 9.11 8.22 7.78
C ALA A 36 8.95 7.00 8.70
N ILE A 37 8.45 5.87 8.20
CA ILE A 37 8.28 4.65 8.99
C ILE A 37 9.62 4.12 9.49
N ALA A 38 10.67 4.14 8.66
CA ALA A 38 12.00 3.70 9.07
C ALA A 38 12.57 4.55 10.22
N SER A 39 12.30 5.86 10.21
CA SER A 39 12.75 6.79 11.24
C SER A 39 12.07 6.55 12.60
N TRP A 40 10.84 6.03 12.62
CA TRP A 40 10.06 5.84 13.85
C TRP A 40 10.52 4.67 14.72
N GLY A 41 11.45 3.84 14.24
CA GLY A 41 11.98 2.73 15.05
C GLY A 41 10.98 1.59 15.29
N LEU A 42 9.89 1.52 14.52
CA LEU A 42 8.87 0.47 14.67
C LEU A 42 9.38 -0.90 14.21
N ASN A 43 8.95 -1.95 14.91
CA ASN A 43 9.21 -3.34 14.53
C ASN A 43 8.09 -3.97 13.71
N TYR A 44 6.87 -3.42 13.80
CA TYR A 44 5.69 -3.93 13.13
C TYR A 44 4.84 -2.77 12.62
N VAL A 45 4.37 -2.86 11.38
CA VAL A 45 3.51 -1.85 10.75
C VAL A 45 2.41 -2.52 9.95
N VAL A 46 1.20 -1.97 10.05
CA VAL A 46 0.09 -2.30 9.16
C VAL A 46 0.02 -1.23 8.09
N ILE A 47 0.12 -1.64 6.82
CA ILE A 47 -0.02 -0.75 5.68
C ILE A 47 -1.38 -1.00 5.05
N THR A 48 -2.14 0.07 4.90
CA THR A 48 -3.45 0.07 4.26
C THR A 48 -3.56 1.16 3.21
N CYS A 49 -4.47 0.99 2.26
CA CYS A 49 -4.72 1.90 1.17
C CYS A 49 -6.23 2.12 0.96
N VAL A 50 -6.55 3.23 0.29
CA VAL A 50 -7.91 3.47 -0.23
C VAL A 50 -8.13 2.68 -1.51
N ASP A 51 -9.40 2.43 -1.86
CA ASP A 51 -9.73 1.85 -3.17
C ASP A 51 -9.51 2.91 -4.26
N ARG A 52 -8.73 2.55 -5.28
CA ARG A 52 -8.40 3.37 -6.46
C ARG A 52 -8.83 2.65 -7.73
N ASP A 53 -10.14 2.56 -7.94
CA ASP A 53 -10.71 1.91 -9.12
C ASP A 53 -10.39 2.65 -10.44
N ASP A 54 -9.93 3.90 -10.33
CA ASP A 54 -9.44 4.71 -11.46
C ASP A 54 -8.10 4.21 -12.02
N LEU A 55 -7.33 3.42 -11.24
CA LEU A 55 -6.06 2.85 -11.65
C LEU A 55 -6.24 1.43 -12.23
N LEU A 56 -5.54 1.13 -13.32
CA LEU A 56 -5.60 -0.18 -13.99
C LEU A 56 -5.19 -1.33 -13.06
N ASP A 57 -4.20 -1.10 -12.20
CA ASP A 57 -3.69 -2.07 -11.23
C ASP A 57 -4.34 -1.93 -9.84
N GLN A 58 -5.29 -1.00 -9.69
CA GLN A 58 -5.96 -0.64 -8.45
C GLN A 58 -4.98 -0.32 -7.30
N GLY A 59 -3.77 0.18 -7.64
CA GLY A 59 -2.75 0.55 -6.66
C GLY A 59 -1.88 -0.60 -6.13
N SER A 60 -2.05 -1.83 -6.63
CA SER A 60 -1.25 -2.99 -6.22
C SER A 60 0.26 -2.81 -6.49
N GLY A 61 0.63 -2.18 -7.60
CA GLY A 61 2.02 -1.88 -7.92
C GLY A 61 2.63 -0.86 -6.97
N HIS A 62 1.86 0.17 -6.60
CA HIS A 62 2.30 1.17 -5.63
C HIS A 62 2.54 0.52 -4.26
N PHE A 63 1.61 -0.32 -3.79
CA PHE A 63 1.76 -1.06 -2.54
C PHE A 63 3.03 -1.94 -2.53
N THR A 64 3.26 -2.69 -3.61
CA THR A 64 4.46 -3.54 -3.74
C THR A 64 5.75 -2.75 -3.60
N LYS A 65 5.83 -1.59 -4.28
CA LYS A 65 7.01 -0.72 -4.23
C LYS A 65 7.25 -0.13 -2.84
N THR A 66 6.18 0.24 -2.13
CA THR A 66 6.29 0.72 -0.74
C THR A 66 6.88 -0.34 0.18
N VAL A 67 6.37 -1.58 0.10
CA VAL A 67 6.88 -2.70 0.90
C VAL A 67 8.34 -3.00 0.58
N GLN A 68 8.71 -3.03 -0.70
CA GLN A 68 10.10 -3.26 -1.13
C GLN A 68 11.05 -2.18 -0.59
N LYS A 69 10.66 -0.90 -0.69
CA LYS A 69 11.49 0.22 -0.20
C LYS A 69 11.63 0.20 1.32
N LEU A 70 10.54 -0.11 2.04
CA LEU A 70 10.57 -0.30 3.49
C LEU A 70 11.49 -1.44 3.91
N LYS A 71 11.42 -2.59 3.24
CA LYS A 71 12.30 -3.73 3.52
C LYS A 71 13.76 -3.45 3.19
N ALA A 72 14.04 -2.64 2.17
CA ALA A 72 15.40 -2.20 1.88
C ALA A 72 15.98 -1.33 3.01
N LEU A 73 15.16 -0.50 3.66
CA LEU A 73 15.58 0.34 4.79
C LEU A 73 15.59 -0.43 6.12
N LYS A 74 14.63 -1.34 6.32
CA LYS A 74 14.39 -2.10 7.56
C LYS A 74 14.03 -3.56 7.22
N PRO A 75 15.03 -4.43 6.98
CA PRO A 75 14.77 -5.81 6.53
C PRO A 75 13.97 -6.64 7.55
N ASN A 76 14.23 -6.42 8.84
CA ASN A 76 13.63 -7.18 9.95
C ASN A 76 12.25 -6.67 10.38
N MET A 77 11.73 -5.60 9.77
CA MET A 77 10.43 -5.04 10.16
C MET A 77 9.29 -5.94 9.66
N LEU A 78 8.35 -6.29 10.53
CA LEU A 78 7.15 -7.01 10.16
C LEU A 78 6.15 -6.06 9.50
N ILE A 79 5.58 -6.49 8.38
CA ILE A 79 4.65 -5.69 7.58
C ILE A 79 3.40 -6.51 7.35
N GLU A 80 2.26 -5.99 7.78
CA GLU A 80 0.94 -6.54 7.46
C GLU A 80 0.25 -5.68 6.41
N ALA A 81 -0.39 -6.34 5.44
CA ALA A 81 -1.07 -5.68 4.35
C ALA A 81 -2.58 -5.77 4.53
N LEU A 82 -3.23 -4.63 4.66
CA LEU A 82 -4.68 -4.50 4.70
C LEU A 82 -5.15 -3.70 3.49
N GLY A 83 -5.58 -4.37 2.43
CA GLY A 83 -6.07 -3.69 1.24
C GLY A 83 -6.83 -4.63 0.34
N ARG A 84 -7.82 -4.09 -0.38
CA ARG A 84 -8.52 -4.81 -1.42
C ARG A 84 -7.89 -4.42 -2.75
N PHE A 85 -7.13 -5.34 -3.31
CA PHE A 85 -6.73 -5.27 -4.69
C PHE A 85 -7.65 -6.23 -5.46
N SER A 86 -8.14 -5.88 -6.65
CA SER A 86 -8.96 -6.78 -7.49
C SER A 86 -8.50 -6.84 -8.95
N GLY A 87 -7.33 -6.30 -9.29
CA GLY A 87 -6.77 -6.34 -10.63
C GLY A 87 -6.22 -7.72 -11.05
N PRO A 88 -6.05 -7.99 -12.36
CA PRO A 88 -5.47 -9.24 -12.91
C PRO A 88 -4.05 -9.52 -12.39
N THR A 89 -3.42 -8.51 -11.79
CA THR A 89 -2.14 -8.60 -11.10
C THR A 89 -2.21 -9.48 -9.85
N ILE A 90 -3.37 -9.82 -9.26
CA ILE A 90 -3.38 -10.59 -7.99
C ILE A 90 -3.56 -12.08 -8.21
N SER A 91 -4.31 -12.49 -9.24
CA SER A 91 -4.33 -13.90 -9.64
C SER A 91 -2.98 -14.36 -10.20
N ASN A 92 -2.08 -13.41 -10.56
CA ASN A 92 -0.81 -13.70 -11.21
C ASN A 92 0.41 -12.90 -10.69
N SER A 93 0.37 -12.30 -9.49
CA SER A 93 1.57 -11.76 -8.84
C SER A 93 1.90 -12.51 -7.56
N PRO A 94 2.63 -13.62 -7.66
CA PRO A 94 3.37 -14.17 -6.53
C PRO A 94 4.30 -13.13 -5.86
N LYS A 95 4.51 -11.91 -6.41
CA LYS A 95 5.42 -10.88 -5.90
C LYS A 95 4.97 -10.14 -4.65
N ILE A 96 3.68 -9.78 -4.47
CA ILE A 96 3.24 -9.13 -3.21
C ILE A 96 3.28 -10.13 -2.08
N ILE A 97 2.67 -11.30 -2.32
CA ILE A 97 2.64 -12.40 -1.37
C ILE A 97 4.05 -12.91 -1.09
N SER A 98 4.93 -13.06 -2.09
CA SER A 98 6.33 -13.45 -1.83
C SER A 98 7.12 -12.35 -1.12
N CYS A 99 6.89 -11.07 -1.40
CA CYS A 99 7.60 -9.99 -0.71
C CYS A 99 7.18 -9.91 0.78
N ILE A 100 5.93 -10.26 1.09
CA ILE A 100 5.44 -10.37 2.48
C ILE A 100 5.90 -11.70 3.12
N LEU A 101 5.69 -12.85 2.45
CA LEU A 101 5.98 -14.20 2.99
C LEU A 101 7.47 -14.57 3.02
N SER A 102 8.30 -14.10 2.09
CA SER A 102 9.76 -14.37 2.07
C SER A 102 10.49 -13.79 3.28
N THR A 103 9.80 -13.07 4.16
CA THR A 103 10.38 -12.41 5.33
C THR A 103 9.90 -12.99 6.67
N LYS A 104 9.14 -14.10 6.63
CA LYS A 104 9.02 -15.05 7.75
C LYS A 104 10.05 -16.18 7.53
N GLN A 105 11.31 -15.94 7.87
CA GLN A 105 12.28 -17.01 8.15
C GLN A 105 12.92 -16.71 9.50
#